data_AF-A0A9Q5VE23-F1
#
_entry.id   AF-A0A9Q5VE23-F1
#
_cell.length_a   1.000
_cell.length_b   1.000
_cell.length_c   1.000
_cell.angle_alpha   90.00
_cell.angle_beta   90.00
_cell.angle_gamma   90.00
#
_symmetry.space_group_name_H-M   'P 1'
#
loop_
_entity.id
_entity.type
_entity.pdbx_description
1 polymer ?
#
loop_
_entity_poly.entity_id
_entity_poly.type
_entity_poly.pdbx_seq_one_letter_code
_entity_poly.pdbx_strand_id
1 'polypeptide(L)' 'MYIKHCKLPENKQIELMKYFIADSTTRTAADLADIHRNTAIRFFHKLREKIALKQQNRSE' A
#
# COMPACT_ATOMS: atom_id res chain seq x y z
N MET A 1 6.00 4.54 5.84
CA MET A 1 6.81 3.68 4.96
C MET A 1 6.55 4.13 3.53
N TYR A 2 7.55 4.63 2.82
CA TYR A 2 7.38 5.06 1.43
C TYR A 2 7.68 3.89 0.49
N ILE A 3 6.84 3.69 -0.53
CA ILE A 3 7.09 2.63 -1.52
C ILE A 3 7.99 3.21 -2.61
N LYS A 4 9.25 2.78 -2.64
CA LYS A 4 10.20 3.10 -3.73
C LYS A 4 9.62 2.67 -5.09
N HIS A 5 9.91 3.46 -6.13
CA HIS A 5 9.40 3.25 -7.50
C HIS A 5 7.87 3.13 -7.55
N CYS A 6 7.18 4.06 -6.89
CA CYS A 6 5.74 4.24 -6.98
C CYS A 6 5.45 5.58 -7.65
N LYS A 7 4.60 5.58 -8.69
CA LYS A 7 4.20 6.80 -9.42
C LYS A 7 3.16 7.63 -8.66
N LEU A 8 2.59 7.08 -7.59
CA LEU A 8 1.63 7.80 -6.76
C LEU A 8 2.33 8.90 -5.96
N PRO A 9 1.72 10.09 -5.85
CA PRO A 9 2.23 11.14 -4.96
C PRO A 9 2.23 10.65 -3.51
N GLU A 10 3.13 11.18 -2.70
CA GLU A 10 3.32 10.77 -1.31
C GLU A 10 2.03 10.86 -0.49
N ASN A 11 1.25 11.92 -0.67
CA ASN A 11 -0.04 12.11 -0.01
C ASN A 11 -0.99 10.93 -0.24
N LYS A 12 -1.08 10.44 -1.48
CA LYS A 12 -1.91 9.29 -1.85
C LYS A 12 -1.33 7.98 -1.31
N GLN A 13 -0.02 7.84 -1.25
CA GLN A 13 0.61 6.66 -0.63
C GLN A 13 0.30 6.59 0.87
N ILE A 14 0.39 7.72 1.58
CA ILE A 14 0.08 7.81 3.01
C ILE A 14 -1.40 7.49 3.25
N GLU A 15 -2.30 8.06 2.43
CA GLU A 15 -3.73 7.80 2.48
C GLU A 15 -4.05 6.30 2.30
N LEU A 16 -3.51 5.66 1.26
CA LEU A 16 -3.66 4.22 1.04
C LEU A 16 -3.08 3.36 2.17
N MET A 17 -1.97 3.80 2.77
CA MET A 17 -1.37 3.10 3.90
C MET A 17 -2.26 3.16 5.14
N LYS A 18 -2.98 4.27 5.37
CA LYS A 18 -3.98 4.36 6.45
C LYS A 18 -5.09 3.33 6.26
N TYR A 19 -5.63 3.21 5.04
CA TYR A 19 -6.66 2.22 4.72
C TYR A 19 -6.15 0.78 4.84
N PHE A 20 -4.90 0.53 4.47
CA PHE A 20 -4.28 -0.77 4.65
C PHE A 20 -4.18 -1.17 6.12
N ILE A 21 -3.78 -0.25 7.00
CA ILE A 21 -3.68 -0.50 8.45
C ILE A 21 -5.07 -0.67 9.07
N ALA A 22 -6.07 0.06 8.56
CA ALA A 22 -7.46 -0.07 8.97
C ALA A 22 -8.15 -1.33 8.39
N ASP A 23 -7.39 -2.25 7.80
CA ASP A 23 -7.84 -3.49 7.16
C ASP A 23 -9.00 -3.27 6.16
N SER A 24 -9.03 -2.09 5.53
CA SER A 24 -10.04 -1.75 4.53
C SER A 24 -9.80 -2.53 3.25
N THR A 25 -10.89 -2.94 2.59
CA THR A 25 -10.75 -3.63 1.30
C THR A 25 -10.07 -2.71 0.28
N THR A 26 -9.24 -3.28 -0.59
CA THR A 26 -8.51 -2.48 -1.58
C THR A 26 -9.43 -1.75 -2.56
N ARG A 27 -10.66 -2.25 -2.76
CA ARG A 27 -11.67 -1.59 -3.59
C ARG A 27 -12.14 -0.30 -2.90
N THR A 28 -12.58 -0.42 -1.65
CA THR A 28 -12.99 0.74 -0.84
C THR A 28 -11.87 1.75 -0.69
N ALA A 29 -10.63 1.29 -0.46
CA ALA A 29 -9.47 2.17 -0.36
C ALA A 29 -9.18 2.91 -1.68
N ALA A 30 -9.43 2.28 -2.83
CA ALA A 30 -9.26 2.92 -4.13
C ALA A 30 -10.32 4.01 -4.34
N ASP A 31 -11.57 3.72 -4.00
CA ASP A 31 -12.69 4.65 -4.13
C ASP A 31 -12.52 5.85 -3.18
N LEU A 32 -12.13 5.61 -1.93
CA LEU A 32 -11.88 6.66 -0.94
C LEU A 32 -10.66 7.52 -1.27
N ALA A 33 -9.59 6.90 -1.77
CA ALA A 33 -8.39 7.62 -2.18
C ALA A 33 -8.49 8.22 -3.59
N ASP A 34 -9.65 8.12 -4.27
CA ASP A 34 -9.87 8.60 -5.64
C ASP A 34 -8.75 8.15 -6.62
N ILE A 35 -8.47 6.85 -6.64
CA ILE A 35 -7.51 6.25 -7.56
C ILE A 35 -8.08 5.03 -8.26
N HIS A 36 -7.50 4.71 -9.41
CA HIS A 36 -7.88 3.50 -10.14
C HIS A 36 -7.65 2.23 -9.29
N ARG A 37 -8.65 1.34 -9.20
CA ARG A 37 -8.62 0.06 -8.47
C ARG A 37 -7.33 -0.73 -8.66
N ASN A 38 -6.88 -0.91 -9.91
CA ASN A 38 -5.68 -1.71 -10.20
C ASN A 38 -4.41 -1.07 -9.61
N THR A 39 -4.38 0.26 -9.50
CA THR A 39 -3.28 0.99 -8.87
C THR A 39 -3.27 0.73 -7.36
N ALA A 40 -4.43 0.77 -6.69
CA ALA A 40 -4.56 0.43 -5.28
C ALA A 40 -4.15 -1.03 -5.01
N ILE A 41 -4.60 -1.98 -5.85
CA ILE A 41 -4.24 -3.40 -5.77
C ILE A 41 -2.73 -3.58 -5.84
N ARG A 42 -2.09 -2.98 -6.85
CA ARG A 42 -0.64 -3.03 -7.02
C ARG A 42 0.10 -2.39 -5.83
N PHE A 43 -0.42 -1.30 -5.28
CA PHE A 43 0.15 -0.65 -4.09
C PHE A 43 0.09 -1.56 -2.87
N PHE A 44 -1.08 -2.14 -2.56
CA PHE A 44 -1.28 -3.05 -1.43
C PHE A 44 -0.42 -4.31 -1.56
N HIS A 45 -0.25 -4.83 -2.78
CA HIS A 45 0.64 -5.97 -3.05
C HIS A 45 2.09 -5.65 -2.69
N LYS A 46 2.63 -4.55 -3.21
CA LYS A 46 4.00 -4.09 -2.89
C LYS A 46 4.18 -3.83 -1.40
N LEU A 47 3.16 -3.31 -0.72
CA LEU A 47 3.21 -3.07 0.71
C LEU A 47 3.38 -4.39 1.48
N ARG A 48 2.60 -5.43 1.12
CA ARG A 48 2.73 -6.77 1.70
C ARG A 48 4.10 -7.40 1.45
N GLU A 49 4.61 -7.34 0.22
CA GLU A 49 5.96 -7.84 -0.11
C GLU A 49 7.03 -7.20 0.78
N LYS A 50 6.96 -5.89 0.99
CA LYS A 50 7.95 -5.19 1.81
C LYS A 50 7.84 -5.52 3.29
N ILE A 51 6.63 -5.74 3.81
CA ILE A 51 6.42 -6.23 5.17
C ILE A 51 7.03 -7.62 5.31
N ALA A 52 6.74 -8.53 4.37
CA ALA A 52 7.30 -9.89 4.37
C ALA A 52 8.84 -9.88 4.32
N LEU A 53 9.45 -9.05 3.45
CA LEU A 53 10.90 -8.88 3.38
C LEU A 53 11.48 -8.36 4.70
N LYS A 54 10.80 -7.39 5.34
CA LYS A 54 11.26 -6.85 6.63
C LYS A 54 11.14 -7.89 7.75
N GLN A 55 10.13 -8.76 7.69
CA GLN A 55 9.97 -9.87 8.63
C GLN A 55 11.04 -10.94 8.43
N GLN A 56 11.35 -11.31 7.18
CA GLN A 56 12.41 -12.27 6.85
C GLN A 56 13.77 -11.78 7.40
N ASN A 57 14.15 -10.54 7.11
CA ASN A 57 15.41 -9.95 7.59
C ASN A 57 15.49 -9.78 9.12
N ARG A 58 14.39 -9.98 9.85
CA ARG A 58 14.38 -9.96 11.33
C ARG A 58 14.59 -11.35 11.92
N SER A 59 14.27 -12.40 11.16
CA SER A 59 14.41 -13.79 11.56
C SER A 59 15.81 -14.36 11.27
N GLU A 60 16.58 -13.68 10.43
CA GLU A 60 18.03 -13.88 10.18
C GLU A 60 18.86 -13.09 11.21
#